data_AF-A4CX61-F1
#
_entry.id   AF-A4CX61-F1
#
_cell.length_a   1.000
_cell.length_b   1.000
_cell.length_c   1.000
_cell.angle_alpha   90.00
_cell.angle_beta   90.00
_cell.angle_gamma   90.00
#
_symmetry.space_group_name_H-M   'P 1'
#
loop_
_entity.id
_entity.type
_entity.pdbx_description
1 polymer ?
#
loop_
_entity_poly.entity_id
_entity_poly.type
_entity_poly.pdbx_seq_one_letter_code
_entity_poly.pdbx_strand_id
1 'polypeptide(L)'
;MGLPDSEQLQGTLVDFAFGELIRQNRESFQPLWTVDSWAKLMIWLALNCGLSGDTESLEHFAVALGERITSRLRRTFFERELPDLELQVLADPAEQQVLLLSQDPGDPSVLAPDRLQRALERVSLIQKVVQDQGRWQQLEGVVAIPWEDDCD
;
A
#
# COMPACT_ATOMS: atom_id res chain seq x y z
N MET A 1 -18.04 -12.98 23.68
CA MET A 1 -18.03 -13.05 22.20
C MET A 1 -18.35 -14.48 21.81
N GLY A 2 -19.33 -14.71 20.94
CA GLY A 2 -19.62 -16.05 20.39
C GLY A 2 -18.54 -16.46 19.38
N LEU A 3 -18.43 -17.76 19.11
CA LEU A 3 -17.56 -18.27 18.05
C LEU A 3 -18.06 -17.76 16.68
N PRO A 4 -17.15 -17.39 15.75
CA PRO A 4 -17.53 -16.99 14.40
C PRO A 4 -18.19 -18.18 13.68
N ASP A 5 -19.15 -17.88 12.80
CA ASP A 5 -19.70 -18.91 11.91
C ASP A 5 -18.70 -19.32 10.82
N SER A 6 -19.02 -20.39 10.10
CA SER A 6 -18.14 -20.97 9.09
C SER A 6 -17.84 -20.02 7.93
N GLU A 7 -18.81 -19.20 7.50
CA GLU A 7 -18.65 -18.28 6.38
C GLU A 7 -17.74 -17.11 6.77
N GLN A 8 -17.93 -16.57 7.97
CA GLN A 8 -17.08 -15.53 8.53
C GLN A 8 -15.63 -16.02 8.68
N LEU A 9 -15.44 -17.25 9.16
CA LEU A 9 -14.12 -17.84 9.32
C LEU A 9 -13.43 -18.05 7.96
N GLN A 10 -14.15 -18.58 6.97
CA GLN A 10 -13.62 -18.79 5.62
C GLN A 10 -13.26 -17.47 4.94
N GLY A 11 -14.13 -16.45 5.03
CA GLY A 11 -13.85 -15.12 4.50
C GLY A 11 -12.60 -14.50 5.13
N THR A 12 -12.47 -14.62 6.45
CA THR A 12 -11.30 -14.12 7.20
C THR A 12 -10.01 -14.83 6.77
N LEU A 13 -10.07 -16.15 6.57
CA LEU A 13 -8.92 -16.95 6.11
C LEU A 13 -8.46 -16.51 4.71
N VAL A 14 -9.40 -16.31 3.78
CA VAL A 14 -9.10 -15.84 2.41
C VAL A 14 -8.53 -14.42 2.43
N ASP A 15 -9.13 -13.52 3.21
CA ASP A 15 -8.63 -12.14 3.39
C ASP A 15 -7.19 -12.14 3.93
N PHE A 16 -6.90 -12.97 4.94
CA PHE A 16 -5.56 -13.12 5.49
C PHE A 16 -4.58 -13.66 4.45
N ALA A 17 -4.94 -14.73 3.74
CA ALA A 17 -4.10 -15.36 2.74
C ALA A 17 -3.73 -14.40 1.61
N PHE A 18 -4.68 -13.61 1.10
CA PHE A 18 -4.40 -12.59 0.10
C PHE A 18 -3.53 -11.47 0.63
N GLY A 19 -3.78 -11.01 1.86
CA GLY A 19 -2.94 -10.00 2.49
C GLY A 19 -1.48 -10.44 2.60
N GLU A 20 -1.25 -11.67 3.07
CA GLU A 20 0.10 -12.25 3.16
C GLU A 20 0.75 -12.45 1.80
N LEU A 21 0.00 -12.96 0.82
CA LEU A 21 0.50 -13.14 -0.55
C LEU A 21 1.02 -11.82 -1.12
N ILE A 22 0.28 -10.73 -0.93
CA ILE A 22 0.69 -9.40 -1.38
C ILE A 22 1.91 -8.91 -0.60
N ARG A 23 1.88 -9.00 0.74
CA ARG A 23 3.00 -8.55 1.59
C ARG A 23 4.32 -9.22 1.22
N GLN A 24 4.29 -10.51 0.88
CA GLN A 24 5.47 -11.28 0.50
C GLN A 24 6.01 -10.94 -0.89
N ASN A 25 5.15 -10.54 -1.84
CA ASN A 25 5.55 -10.36 -3.24
C ASN A 25 5.67 -8.90 -3.68
N ARG A 26 5.08 -7.94 -2.95
CA ARG A 26 4.95 -6.54 -3.38
C ARG A 26 6.26 -5.82 -3.75
N GLU A 27 7.39 -6.25 -3.19
CA GLU A 27 8.70 -5.65 -3.49
C GLU A 27 9.32 -6.16 -4.79
N SER A 28 8.84 -7.27 -5.33
CA SER A 28 9.32 -7.86 -6.60
C SER A 28 8.81 -7.12 -7.84
N PHE A 29 7.75 -6.33 -7.72
CA PHE A 29 7.13 -5.62 -8.83
C PHE A 29 7.70 -4.20 -8.94
N GLN A 30 8.76 -4.06 -9.73
CA GLN A 30 9.42 -2.78 -9.99
C GLN A 30 8.80 -2.06 -11.19
N PRO A 31 8.77 -0.71 -11.23
CA PRO A 31 9.23 0.21 -10.20
C PRO A 31 8.22 0.33 -9.04
N LEU A 32 8.71 0.33 -7.80
CA LEU A 32 7.86 0.50 -6.61
C LEU A 32 7.06 1.80 -6.67
N TRP A 33 5.91 1.82 -5.99
CA TRP A 33 5.10 3.03 -5.80
C TRP A 33 4.55 3.60 -7.11
N THR A 34 4.18 2.73 -8.05
CA THR A 34 3.65 3.15 -9.35
C THR A 34 2.39 2.36 -9.70
N VAL A 35 1.57 2.93 -10.59
CA VAL A 35 0.41 2.21 -11.16
C VAL A 35 0.87 0.94 -11.91
N ASP A 36 2.04 0.99 -12.54
CA ASP A 36 2.64 -0.14 -13.27
C ASP A 36 3.00 -1.32 -12.35
N SER A 37 3.57 -1.08 -11.17
CA SER A 37 3.86 -2.18 -10.23
C SER A 37 2.59 -2.83 -9.68
N TRP A 38 1.52 -2.06 -9.48
CA TRP A 38 0.20 -2.61 -9.18
C TRP A 38 -0.36 -3.44 -10.33
N ALA A 39 -0.28 -2.95 -11.57
CA ALA A 39 -0.74 -3.67 -12.75
C ALA A 39 0.01 -5.00 -12.91
N LYS A 40 1.33 -5.02 -12.70
CA LYS A 40 2.15 -6.23 -12.72
C LYS A 40 1.72 -7.26 -11.68
N LEU A 41 1.40 -6.84 -10.46
CA LEU A 41 0.83 -7.74 -9.45
C LEU A 41 -0.51 -8.33 -9.93
N MET A 42 -1.41 -7.50 -10.47
CA MET A 42 -2.73 -7.95 -10.93
C MET A 42 -2.64 -8.94 -12.09
N ILE A 43 -1.74 -8.68 -13.04
CA ILE A 43 -1.43 -9.62 -14.13
C ILE A 43 -0.88 -10.92 -13.54
N TRP A 44 0.10 -10.84 -12.64
CA TRP A 44 0.67 -12.02 -12.00
C TRP A 44 -0.38 -12.85 -11.26
N LEU A 45 -1.28 -12.22 -10.51
CA LEU A 45 -2.38 -12.91 -9.83
C LEU A 45 -3.31 -13.60 -10.84
N ALA A 46 -3.73 -12.91 -11.91
CA ALA A 46 -4.59 -13.47 -12.93
C ALA A 46 -3.97 -14.72 -13.59
N LEU A 47 -2.68 -14.64 -13.94
CA LEU A 47 -1.94 -15.76 -14.52
C LEU A 47 -1.86 -16.96 -13.55
N ASN A 48 -1.63 -16.71 -12.26
CA ASN A 48 -1.62 -17.77 -11.24
C ASN A 48 -3.01 -18.35 -10.95
N CYS A 49 -4.08 -17.63 -11.30
CA CYS A 49 -5.45 -18.13 -11.30
C CYS A 49 -5.82 -18.91 -12.58
N GLY A 50 -4.89 -19.07 -13.54
CA GLY A 50 -5.08 -19.85 -14.76
C GLY A 50 -5.66 -19.06 -15.95
N LEU A 51 -5.73 -17.74 -15.84
CA LEU A 51 -6.11 -16.88 -16.97
C LEU A 51 -4.90 -16.60 -17.87
N SER A 52 -5.16 -16.20 -19.12
CA SER A 52 -4.13 -15.71 -20.03
C SER A 52 -3.88 -14.21 -19.84
N GLY A 53 -2.78 -13.72 -20.40
CA GLY A 53 -2.35 -12.31 -20.27
C GLY A 53 -2.97 -11.36 -21.29
N ASP A 54 -3.96 -11.78 -22.06
CA ASP A 54 -4.70 -10.92 -22.96
C ASP A 54 -5.69 -10.01 -22.21
N THR A 55 -6.06 -8.90 -22.84
CA THR A 55 -6.92 -7.87 -22.26
C THR A 55 -8.26 -8.41 -21.78
N GLU A 56 -8.93 -9.26 -22.57
CA GLU A 56 -10.24 -9.81 -22.22
C GLU A 56 -10.16 -10.65 -20.94
N SER A 57 -9.14 -11.50 -20.82
CA SER A 57 -8.89 -12.32 -19.64
C SER A 57 -8.60 -11.47 -18.40
N LEU A 58 -7.77 -10.43 -18.53
CA LEU A 58 -7.42 -9.53 -17.42
C LEU A 58 -8.62 -8.69 -16.96
N GLU A 59 -9.44 -8.21 -17.89
CA GLU A 59 -10.68 -7.51 -17.59
C GLU A 59 -11.67 -8.43 -16.87
N HIS A 60 -11.81 -9.68 -17.33
CA HIS A 60 -12.64 -10.68 -16.67
C HIS A 60 -12.18 -10.95 -15.23
N PHE A 61 -10.87 -11.07 -15.00
CA PHE A 61 -10.30 -11.23 -13.66
C PHE A 61 -10.62 -10.04 -12.75
N ALA A 62 -10.46 -8.82 -13.24
CA ALA A 62 -10.75 -7.61 -12.47
C ALA A 62 -12.24 -7.53 -12.08
N VAL A 63 -13.14 -7.87 -13.02
CA VAL A 63 -14.60 -7.95 -12.75
C VAL A 63 -14.90 -9.03 -11.71
N ALA A 64 -14.27 -10.20 -11.82
CA ALA A 64 -14.50 -11.33 -10.91
C ALA A 64 -14.02 -11.05 -9.48
N LEU A 65 -12.90 -10.32 -9.30
CA LEU A 65 -12.45 -9.86 -7.99
C LEU A 65 -13.44 -8.86 -7.37
N GLY A 66 -14.01 -7.99 -8.21
CA GLY A 66 -14.91 -6.93 -7.77
C GLY A 66 -14.20 -5.81 -7.00
N GLU A 67 -14.90 -4.69 -6.83
CA GLU A 67 -14.36 -3.45 -6.26
C GLU A 67 -13.83 -3.64 -4.84
N ARG A 68 -14.59 -4.32 -3.97
CA ARG A 68 -14.24 -4.48 -2.55
C ARG A 68 -12.90 -5.19 -2.35
N ILE A 69 -12.67 -6.29 -3.07
CA ILE A 69 -11.41 -7.04 -2.94
C ILE A 69 -10.29 -6.23 -3.58
N THR A 70 -10.52 -5.69 -4.79
CA THR A 70 -9.54 -4.88 -5.52
C THR A 70 -9.00 -3.72 -4.68
N SER A 71 -9.89 -2.92 -4.06
CA SER A 71 -9.48 -1.79 -3.22
C SER A 71 -8.70 -2.22 -1.98
N ARG A 72 -9.05 -3.35 -1.37
CA ARG A 72 -8.30 -3.91 -0.24
C ARG A 72 -6.91 -4.38 -0.64
N LEU A 73 -6.80 -5.13 -1.74
CA LEU A 73 -5.52 -5.61 -2.26
C LEU A 73 -4.59 -4.43 -2.62
N ARG A 74 -5.15 -3.40 -3.27
CA ARG A 74 -4.41 -2.19 -3.63
C ARG A 74 -3.86 -1.47 -2.40
N ARG A 75 -4.69 -1.29 -1.36
CA ARG A 75 -4.24 -0.72 -0.09
C ARG A 75 -3.09 -1.53 0.53
N THR A 76 -3.24 -2.87 0.62
CA THR A 76 -2.20 -3.74 1.17
C THR A 76 -0.90 -3.71 0.35
N PHE A 77 -1.02 -3.53 -0.97
CA PHE A 77 0.13 -3.43 -1.87
C PHE A 77 0.95 -2.15 -1.63
N PHE A 78 0.26 -1.02 -1.39
CA PHE A 78 0.87 0.31 -1.19
C PHE A 78 1.01 0.74 0.28
N GLU A 79 0.79 -0.16 1.24
CA GLU A 79 1.09 0.11 2.66
C GLU A 79 2.45 -0.47 3.08
N ARG A 80 3.16 0.17 4.01
CA ARG A 80 4.32 -0.44 4.70
C ARG A 80 4.21 -0.16 6.18
N GLU A 81 4.32 -1.19 6.99
CA GLU A 81 4.50 -1.05 8.42
C GLU A 81 6.00 -1.02 8.72
N LEU A 82 6.41 -0.07 9.56
CA LEU A 82 7.78 0.11 10.02
C LEU A 82 7.77 0.09 11.56
N PRO A 83 7.68 -1.11 12.18
CA PRO A 83 7.46 -1.22 13.62
C PRO A 83 8.59 -0.63 14.46
N ASP A 84 9.83 -0.67 13.96
CA ASP A 84 11.01 -0.06 14.59
C ASP A 84 10.94 1.47 14.62
N LEU A 85 10.18 2.06 13.69
CA LEU A 85 9.90 3.50 13.64
C LEU A 85 8.51 3.85 14.16
N GLU A 86 7.70 2.88 14.59
CA GLU A 86 6.30 3.08 15.01
C GLU A 86 5.48 3.84 13.96
N LEU A 87 5.77 3.59 12.68
CA LEU A 87 5.16 4.28 11.55
C LEU A 87 4.45 3.29 10.61
N GLN A 88 3.32 3.73 10.05
CA GLN A 88 2.73 3.13 8.87
C GLN A 88 2.80 4.13 7.72
N VAL A 89 3.27 3.67 6.56
CA VAL A 89 3.31 4.44 5.32
C VAL A 89 2.17 3.97 4.42
N LEU A 90 1.37 4.90 3.89
CA LEU A 90 0.42 4.67 2.81
C LEU A 90 0.81 5.55 1.62
N ALA A 91 1.11 4.93 0.48
CA ALA A 91 1.67 5.64 -0.67
C ALA A 91 1.08 5.09 -1.98
N ASP A 92 -0.24 5.18 -2.09
CA ASP A 92 -0.96 4.83 -3.32
C ASP A 92 -0.82 5.95 -4.36
N PRO A 93 -0.28 5.67 -5.57
CA PRO A 93 -0.09 6.69 -6.60
C PRO A 93 -1.40 7.22 -7.20
N ALA A 94 -2.56 6.64 -6.89
CA ALA A 94 -3.85 7.22 -7.24
C ALA A 94 -4.29 8.33 -6.26
N GLU A 95 -3.64 8.42 -5.10
CA GLU A 95 -3.89 9.46 -4.10
C GLU A 95 -2.96 10.66 -4.30
N GLN A 96 -3.39 11.84 -3.84
CA GLN A 96 -2.64 13.09 -4.02
C GLN A 96 -1.35 13.16 -3.19
N GLN A 97 -1.23 12.33 -2.16
CA GLN A 97 -0.17 12.44 -1.17
C GLN A 97 0.15 11.11 -0.52
N VAL A 98 1.40 10.97 -0.10
CA VAL A 98 1.88 9.92 0.80
C VAL A 98 1.52 10.28 2.23
N LEU A 99 1.05 9.31 3.01
CA LEU A 99 0.76 9.47 4.43
C LEU A 99 1.75 8.66 5.27
N LEU A 100 2.35 9.30 6.27
CA LEU A 100 3.08 8.65 7.35
C LEU A 100 2.25 8.80 8.63
N LEU A 101 1.71 7.68 9.10
CA LEU A 101 0.82 7.59 10.25
C LEU A 101 1.61 7.11 11.46
N SER A 102 1.44 7.78 12.60
CA SER A 102 1.96 7.30 13.89
C SER A 102 1.16 6.08 14.35
N GLN A 103 1.87 5.03 14.75
CA GLN A 103 1.27 3.89 15.46
C GLN A 103 1.10 4.17 16.96
N ASP A 104 1.72 5.22 17.48
CA ASP A 104 1.45 5.79 18.80
C ASP A 104 1.07 7.28 18.68
N PRO A 105 -0.23 7.60 18.45
CA PRO A 105 -0.68 8.98 18.32
C PRO A 105 -0.43 9.84 19.58
N GLY A 106 -0.18 9.21 20.74
CA GLY A 106 0.11 9.90 21.99
C GLY A 106 1.54 10.43 22.08
N ASP A 107 2.47 9.91 21.26
CA ASP A 107 3.84 10.37 21.19
C ASP A 107 4.10 11.18 19.89
N PRO A 108 4.12 12.53 19.96
CA PRO A 108 4.40 13.36 18.79
C PRO A 108 5.84 13.18 18.26
N SER A 109 6.74 12.60 19.04
CA SER A 109 8.13 12.36 18.63
C SER A 109 8.25 11.31 17.53
N VAL A 110 7.24 10.44 17.37
CA VAL A 110 7.18 9.45 16.29
C VAL A 110 7.18 10.12 14.92
N LEU A 111 6.56 11.30 14.81
CA LEU A 111 6.49 12.10 13.58
C LEU A 111 7.64 13.12 13.46
N ALA A 112 8.73 12.95 14.21
CA ALA A 112 9.89 13.83 14.10
C ALA A 112 10.51 13.75 12.68
N PRO A 113 10.99 14.87 12.10
CA PRO A 113 11.49 14.92 10.72
C PRO A 113 12.54 13.85 10.38
N ASP A 114 13.50 13.61 11.29
CA ASP A 114 14.54 12.60 11.09
C ASP A 114 13.97 11.17 10.99
N ARG A 115 12.88 10.85 11.70
CA ARG A 115 12.21 9.55 11.62
C ARG A 115 11.44 9.41 10.32
N LEU A 116 10.74 10.46 9.90
CA LEU A 116 10.00 10.49 8.64
C LEU A 116 10.94 10.32 7.44
N GLN A 117 12.09 11.00 7.45
CA GLN A 117 13.10 10.84 6.41
C GLN A 117 13.63 9.40 6.35
N ARG A 118 13.99 8.82 7.50
CA ARG A 118 14.42 7.40 7.57
C ARG A 118 13.35 6.45 7.05
N ALA A 119 12.08 6.70 7.36
CA ALA A 119 10.97 5.89 6.86
C ALA A 119 10.89 5.95 5.32
N LEU A 120 10.93 7.15 4.73
CA LEU A 120 10.90 7.36 3.28
C LEU A 120 12.09 6.71 2.58
N GLU A 121 13.31 6.82 3.13
CA GLU A 121 14.50 6.16 2.62
C GLU A 121 14.37 4.63 2.69
N ARG A 122 13.92 4.08 3.84
CA ARG A 122 13.77 2.64 4.07
C ARG A 122 12.86 1.98 3.06
N VAL A 123 11.81 2.69 2.63
CA VAL A 123 10.82 2.17 1.69
C VAL A 123 11.04 2.65 0.25
N SER A 124 12.17 3.31 -0.04
CA SER A 124 12.51 3.82 -1.37
C SER A 124 11.51 4.83 -1.95
N LEU A 125 10.88 5.64 -1.09
CA LEU A 125 9.98 6.73 -1.47
C LEU A 125 10.67 8.10 -1.52
N ILE A 126 11.88 8.23 -0.97
CA ILE A 126 12.52 9.54 -0.79
C ILE A 126 12.65 10.31 -2.12
N GLN A 127 12.86 9.66 -3.26
CA GLN A 127 12.99 10.33 -4.56
C GLN A 127 11.64 10.56 -5.29
N LYS A 128 10.52 10.20 -4.66
CA LYS A 128 9.18 10.28 -5.26
C LYS A 128 8.27 11.30 -4.57
N VAL A 129 8.72 11.90 -3.48
CA VAL A 129 7.93 12.83 -2.67
C VAL A 129 8.67 14.16 -2.54
N VAL A 130 7.93 15.24 -2.37
CA VAL A 130 8.50 16.59 -2.22
C VAL A 130 9.48 16.62 -1.04
N GLN A 131 10.73 17.01 -1.30
CA GLN A 131 11.77 17.06 -0.27
C GLN A 131 11.68 18.28 0.67
N ASP A 132 11.03 19.35 0.22
CA ASP A 132 10.82 20.55 1.03
C ASP A 132 9.81 20.27 2.14
N GLN A 133 10.32 20.08 3.37
CA GLN A 133 9.51 19.85 4.56
C GLN A 133 8.54 20.99 4.87
N GLY A 134 8.79 22.21 4.38
CA GLY A 134 7.84 23.33 4.50
C GLY A 134 6.53 23.09 3.73
N ARG A 135 6.53 22.16 2.78
CA ARG A 135 5.35 21.73 2.02
C ARG A 135 4.68 20.49 2.62
N TRP A 136 5.24 19.90 3.67
CA TRP A 136 4.64 18.76 4.36
C TRP A 136 3.54 19.27 5.29
N GLN A 137 2.40 18.58 5.28
CA GLN A 137 1.29 18.93 6.15
C GLN A 137 1.28 18.01 7.37
N GLN A 138 1.63 18.56 8.52
CA GLN A 138 1.55 17.84 9.80
C GLN A 138 0.15 18.00 10.42
N LEU A 139 -0.45 16.88 10.78
CA LEU A 139 -1.74 16.76 11.44
C LEU A 139 -1.59 15.87 12.69
N GLU A 140 -2.66 15.72 13.47
CA GLU A 140 -2.66 14.85 14.65
C GLU A 140 -2.45 13.38 14.23
N GLY A 141 -1.33 12.79 14.65
CA GLY A 141 -1.00 11.39 14.38
C GLY A 141 -0.64 11.08 12.92
N VAL A 142 -0.52 12.07 12.03
CA VAL A 142 -0.16 11.84 10.61
C VAL A 142 0.61 13.00 10.00
N VAL A 143 1.54 12.69 9.11
CA VAL A 143 2.15 13.65 8.20
C VAL A 143 1.80 13.28 6.77
N ALA A 144 1.26 14.26 6.03
CA ALA A 144 0.95 14.13 4.62
C ALA A 144 2.03 14.82 3.78
N ILE A 145 2.55 14.11 2.79
CA ILE A 145 3.64 14.55 1.92
C ILE A 145 3.18 14.45 0.47
N PRO A 146 3.15 15.56 -0.29
CA PRO A 146 2.85 15.51 -1.71
C PRO A 146 3.84 14.66 -2.48
N TRP A 147 3.38 13.97 -3.52
CA TRP A 147 4.25 13.39 -4.54
C TRP A 147 5.09 14.49 -5.20
N GLU A 148 6.31 14.17 -5.65
CA GLU A 148 6.97 15.03 -6.62
C GLU A 148 6.16 14.99 -7.91
N ASP A 149 5.88 16.16 -8.49
CA ASP A 149 5.34 16.23 -9.84
C ASP A 149 6.36 15.54 -10.75
N ASP A 150 5.94 14.50 -11.48
CA ASP A 150 6.76 13.93 -12.54
C ASP A 150 7.13 15.09 -13.47
N CYS A 151 8.40 15.51 -13.46
CA CYS A 151 8.91 16.34 -14.54
C CYS A 151 8.89 15.44 -15.78
N ASP A 152 7.90 15.66 -16.64
CA ASP A 152 7.72 15.04 -17.96
C ASP A 152 9.05 14.64 -18.65
#